data_AF-A0A1A9VVM9-F1
#
_entry.id   AF-A0A1A9VVM9-F1
#
_cell.length_a   1.000
_cell.length_b   1.000
_cell.length_c   1.000
_cell.angle_alpha   90.00
_cell.angle_beta   90.00
_cell.angle_gamma   90.00
#
_symmetry.space_group_name_H-M   'P 1'
#
loop_
_entity.id
_entity.type
_entity.pdbx_description
1 polymer ?
#
loop_
_entity_poly.entity_id
_entity_poly.type
_entity_poly.pdbx_seq_one_letter_code
_entity_poly.pdbx_strand_id
1 'polypeptide(L)'
;MIRIYTDDFVPKYVNGHWGWDAEKNCFQFSSRTAATREAGNEILPTCGFKYLASLNQVEELIFRQEFQRPSTTYDADVILLQDIRSLVTYLAPPEIITRKFCEFINTKIVHRFLKALIIYFDYFLKLVEITIIRRDEISGDKAQLQSIESNELKQVYSANLSQYRLLLAREYSDLVLGMGEVKKFHHLAPMINISWSITDRAFHEAFLGFSTQVVWIALHRRDFHLINMEINRLFRSEHFSLATHDRFNFTKAEARMLYGKNYKRCNYRSQCSPLIQELTNVEKHNLPILWIGKRKYLGNDVRILEIEMKYIINAAQLCLADISLGILGHPKYLYNTMLKLDWEAVRHHNFSETYDPYHIIKQPYLNIPSRNQEELRKLYKTYQPRYELETTMEYWTPDMVRKWSKVHSIVEYFKTEGILTDVWIRCTREVEDTSYIGVEEIMKTFNQQKEKLRKKKKKH
;
A
#
# COMPACT_ATOMS: atom_id res chain seq x y z
N MET A 1 7.64 38.40 -11.52
CA MET A 1 9.09 38.64 -11.33
C MET A 1 9.76 37.27 -11.28
N ILE A 2 10.44 36.91 -12.37
CA ILE A 2 10.89 35.55 -12.69
C ILE A 2 12.18 35.27 -11.90
N ARG A 3 12.18 34.22 -11.08
CA ARG A 3 13.44 33.68 -10.52
C ARG A 3 14.03 32.71 -11.53
N ILE A 4 15.14 33.11 -12.12
CA ILE A 4 16.02 32.28 -12.93
C ILE A 4 16.93 31.53 -11.95
N TYR A 5 16.88 30.20 -11.95
CA TYR A 5 17.92 29.39 -11.31
C TYR A 5 19.04 29.16 -12.33
N THR A 6 20.25 29.58 -11.97
CA THR A 6 21.51 29.44 -12.71
C THR A 6 22.26 28.19 -12.25
N ASP A 7 21.63 27.02 -12.31
CA ASP A 7 22.35 25.76 -12.06
C ASP A 7 22.30 24.89 -13.33
N ASP A 8 23.44 24.87 -14.04
CA ASP A 8 23.70 24.04 -15.22
C ASP A 8 24.14 22.60 -14.86
N PHE A 9 24.14 22.26 -13.57
CA PHE A 9 24.76 21.03 -13.06
C PHE A 9 23.94 19.75 -13.31
N VAL A 10 22.66 19.89 -13.65
CA VAL A 10 21.75 18.75 -13.82
C VAL A 10 21.45 18.60 -15.31
N PRO A 11 21.75 17.45 -15.94
CA PRO A 11 21.22 17.16 -17.26
C PRO A 11 19.71 17.35 -17.19
N LYS A 12 19.15 18.18 -18.08
CA LYS A 12 17.69 18.40 -18.17
C LYS A 12 17.04 17.07 -18.60
N TYR A 13 16.86 16.15 -17.66
CA TYR A 13 16.12 14.92 -17.84
C TYR A 13 14.67 15.29 -18.13
N VAL A 14 14.35 15.30 -19.41
CA VAL A 14 13.00 15.53 -19.87
C VAL A 14 12.26 14.21 -19.60
N ASN A 15 11.48 14.10 -18.51
CA ASN A 15 10.59 12.95 -18.32
C ASN A 15 9.63 12.89 -19.52
N GLY A 16 9.34 11.72 -20.06
CA GLY A 16 8.61 11.60 -21.32
C GLY A 16 8.56 10.18 -21.85
N HIS A 17 7.88 9.98 -22.97
CA HIS A 17 7.87 8.71 -23.69
C HIS A 17 8.29 8.92 -25.14
N TRP A 18 8.94 7.91 -25.73
CA TRP A 18 9.20 7.87 -27.15
C TRP A 18 7.97 7.31 -27.85
N GLY A 19 7.36 8.09 -28.73
CA GLY A 19 6.29 7.66 -29.63
C GLY A 19 6.80 7.65 -31.06
N TRP A 20 6.31 6.71 -31.87
CA TRP A 20 6.51 6.79 -33.31
C TRP A 20 5.55 7.84 -33.88
N ASP A 21 6.10 8.90 -34.47
CA ASP A 21 5.33 9.88 -35.22
C ASP A 21 5.23 9.42 -36.67
N ALA A 22 4.05 8.94 -37.06
CA ALA A 22 3.79 8.44 -38.41
C ALA A 22 3.84 9.53 -39.49
N GLU A 23 3.59 10.80 -39.14
CA GLU A 23 3.63 11.91 -40.10
C GLU A 23 5.06 12.36 -40.36
N LYS A 24 5.90 12.38 -39.32
CA LYS A 24 7.32 12.77 -39.44
C LYS A 24 8.25 11.58 -39.71
N ASN A 25 7.71 10.36 -39.70
CA ASN A 25 8.43 9.10 -39.91
C ASN A 25 9.66 8.98 -39.00
N CYS A 26 9.53 9.41 -37.74
CA CYS A 26 10.62 9.42 -36.78
C CYS A 26 10.12 9.13 -35.36
N PHE A 27 11.04 8.71 -34.49
CA PHE A 27 10.76 8.61 -33.06
C PHE A 27 10.74 10.02 -32.46
N GLN A 28 9.58 10.44 -31.97
CA GLN A 28 9.40 11.71 -31.29
C GLN A 28 9.36 11.49 -29.77
N PHE A 29 10.14 12.28 -29.05
CA PHE A 29 10.13 12.29 -27.59
C PHE A 29 9.08 13.28 -27.06
N SER A 30 8.04 12.76 -26.44
CA SER A 30 7.00 13.56 -25.80
C SER A 30 7.40 13.91 -24.37
N SER A 31 7.79 15.17 -24.17
CA SER A 31 8.21 15.72 -22.87
C SER A 31 7.03 15.95 -21.92
N ARG A 32 7.05 15.31 -20.74
CA ARG A 32 6.20 15.57 -19.56
C ARG A 32 6.69 16.75 -18.70
N THR A 33 7.67 17.52 -19.16
CA THR A 33 8.44 18.46 -18.30
C THR A 33 7.68 19.75 -17.95
N ALA A 34 6.50 20.00 -18.53
CA ALA A 34 5.70 21.17 -18.19
C ALA A 34 5.17 21.12 -16.74
N ALA A 35 4.89 19.94 -16.18
CA ALA A 35 4.31 19.82 -14.84
C ALA A 35 5.34 19.79 -13.69
N THR A 36 6.60 19.41 -13.97
CA THR A 36 7.63 19.20 -12.93
C THR A 36 8.50 20.43 -12.65
N ARG A 37 8.48 21.44 -13.52
CA ARG A 37 9.36 22.62 -13.43
C ARG A 37 8.94 23.63 -12.35
N GLU A 38 7.74 23.52 -11.79
CA GLU A 38 7.17 24.53 -10.88
C GLU A 38 6.90 24.03 -9.46
N ALA A 39 7.06 22.74 -9.18
CA ALA A 39 6.77 22.21 -7.86
C ALA A 39 7.91 22.53 -6.89
N GLY A 40 7.74 23.54 -6.04
CA GLY A 40 8.43 23.55 -4.75
C GLY A 40 8.08 22.27 -3.98
N ASN A 41 8.91 21.88 -3.01
CA ASN A 41 8.66 20.71 -2.16
C ASN A 41 7.38 20.94 -1.35
N GLU A 42 6.22 20.56 -1.91
CA GLU A 42 4.95 20.61 -1.21
C GLU A 42 5.04 19.65 -0.03
N ILE A 43 4.65 20.12 1.17
CA ILE A 43 4.72 19.33 2.38
C ILE A 43 3.32 18.83 2.73
N LEU A 44 3.20 17.53 2.93
CA LEU A 44 1.97 16.88 3.37
C LEU A 44 2.06 16.51 4.86
N PRO A 45 1.38 17.24 5.76
CA PRO A 45 1.36 16.89 7.18
C PRO A 45 0.59 15.59 7.42
N THR A 46 1.27 14.60 8.00
CA THR A 46 0.73 13.26 8.24
C THR A 46 1.08 12.80 9.65
N CYS A 47 0.09 12.62 10.51
CA CYS A 47 0.29 12.25 11.93
C CYS A 47 1.37 13.09 12.65
N GLY A 48 1.45 14.39 12.36
CA GLY A 48 2.45 15.30 12.95
C GLY A 48 3.81 15.36 12.24
N PHE A 49 4.02 14.55 11.20
CA PHE A 49 5.25 14.53 10.40
C PHE A 49 5.06 15.22 9.04
N LYS A 50 6.14 15.80 8.50
CA LYS A 50 6.14 16.58 7.26
C LYS A 50 6.67 15.73 6.10
N TYR A 51 5.78 15.02 5.40
CA TYR A 51 6.16 14.23 4.23
C TYR A 51 6.33 15.11 2.99
N LEU A 52 7.22 14.72 2.08
CA LEU A 52 7.29 15.32 0.74
C LEU A 52 6.10 14.86 -0.11
N ALA A 53 5.37 15.80 -0.70
CA ALA A 53 4.23 15.54 -1.59
C ALA A 53 4.63 15.53 -3.07
N SER A 54 5.72 16.22 -3.42
CA SER A 54 6.35 16.30 -4.74
C SER A 54 7.85 16.01 -4.65
N LEU A 55 8.47 15.67 -5.77
CA LEU A 55 9.91 15.51 -5.92
C LEU A 55 10.41 16.45 -6.99
N ASN A 56 11.58 17.04 -6.75
CA ASN A 56 12.29 17.79 -7.77
C ASN A 56 12.99 16.85 -8.74
N GLN A 57 13.39 17.36 -9.91
CA GLN A 57 14.04 16.55 -10.96
C GLN A 57 15.29 15.81 -10.47
N VAL A 58 16.13 16.47 -9.66
CA VAL A 58 17.32 15.86 -9.05
C VAL A 58 16.94 14.73 -8.10
N GLU A 59 15.96 14.96 -7.24
CA GLU A 59 15.48 13.96 -6.27
C GLU A 59 14.82 12.77 -6.98
N GLU A 60 14.11 13.01 -8.08
CA GLU A 60 13.54 11.97 -8.93
C GLU A 60 14.64 11.09 -9.56
N LEU A 61 15.71 11.70 -10.06
CA LEU A 61 16.86 10.98 -10.61
C LEU A 61 17.57 10.13 -9.55
N ILE A 62 17.85 10.70 -8.38
CA ILE A 62 18.46 9.98 -7.25
C ILE A 62 17.60 8.77 -6.89
N PHE A 63 16.28 8.95 -6.76
CA PHE A 63 15.38 7.85 -6.43
C PHE A 63 15.44 6.73 -7.48
N ARG A 64 15.35 7.08 -8.77
CA ARG A 64 15.38 6.10 -9.87
C ARG A 64 16.68 5.32 -9.95
N GLN A 65 17.82 5.97 -9.72
CA GLN A 65 19.14 5.33 -9.81
C GLN A 65 19.45 4.48 -8.57
N GLU A 66 19.19 5.03 -7.39
CA GLU A 66 19.72 4.45 -6.15
C GLU A 66 18.70 3.61 -5.37
N PHE A 67 17.41 3.92 -5.48
CA PHE A 67 16.41 3.40 -4.55
C PHE A 67 15.26 2.62 -5.21
N GLN A 68 15.01 2.86 -6.50
CA GLN A 68 14.00 2.16 -7.25
C GLN A 68 14.39 0.69 -7.44
N ARG A 69 13.40 -0.20 -7.37
CA ARG A 69 13.58 -1.63 -7.62
C ARG A 69 14.15 -1.86 -9.04
N PRO A 70 15.22 -2.66 -9.18
CA PRO A 70 15.89 -2.86 -10.46
C PRO A 70 15.01 -3.60 -11.47
N SER A 71 15.20 -3.29 -12.75
CA SER A 71 14.48 -3.90 -13.88
C SER A 71 14.83 -5.37 -14.13
N THR A 72 15.83 -5.92 -13.43
CA THR A 72 16.26 -7.32 -13.54
C THR A 72 15.39 -8.30 -12.77
N THR A 73 14.41 -7.81 -12.00
CA THR A 73 13.48 -8.65 -11.23
C THR A 73 12.37 -9.21 -12.12
N TYR A 74 11.90 -10.43 -11.83
CA TYR A 74 10.89 -11.14 -12.65
C TYR A 74 9.52 -10.43 -12.70
N ASP A 75 9.26 -9.56 -11.74
CA ASP A 75 8.05 -8.77 -11.56
C ASP A 75 8.35 -7.26 -11.67
N ALA A 76 9.43 -6.88 -12.35
CA ALA A 76 9.86 -5.49 -12.53
C ALA A 76 8.79 -4.59 -13.16
N ASP A 77 7.93 -5.19 -14.00
CA ASP A 77 6.94 -4.49 -14.82
C ASP A 77 5.64 -4.16 -14.08
N VAL A 78 5.44 -4.69 -12.87
CA VAL A 78 4.23 -4.48 -12.07
C VAL A 78 4.53 -3.72 -10.79
N ILE A 79 3.54 -2.97 -10.28
CA ILE A 79 3.66 -2.24 -9.03
C ILE A 79 3.40 -3.19 -7.86
N LEU A 80 4.38 -3.28 -6.96
CA LEU A 80 4.30 -4.10 -5.74
C LEU A 80 4.23 -3.22 -4.50
N LEU A 81 3.87 -3.83 -3.36
CA LEU A 81 3.93 -3.16 -2.06
C LEU A 81 5.35 -2.66 -1.74
N GLN A 82 6.38 -3.36 -2.24
CA GLN A 82 7.77 -2.92 -2.12
C GLN A 82 8.04 -1.58 -2.82
N ASP A 83 7.51 -1.37 -4.04
CA ASP A 83 7.70 -0.12 -4.78
C ASP A 83 7.07 1.06 -4.02
N ILE A 84 5.87 0.85 -3.45
CA ILE A 84 5.18 1.84 -2.61
C ILE A 84 5.99 2.12 -1.34
N ARG A 85 6.42 1.06 -0.64
CA ARG A 85 7.19 1.18 0.61
C ARG A 85 8.48 1.97 0.39
N SER A 86 9.23 1.65 -0.67
CA SER A 86 10.44 2.37 -1.05
C SER A 86 10.16 3.85 -1.36
N LEU A 87 9.09 4.16 -2.09
CA LEU A 87 8.70 5.55 -2.33
C LEU A 87 8.33 6.27 -1.03
N VAL A 88 7.53 5.67 -0.15
CA VAL A 88 7.16 6.30 1.13
C VAL A 88 8.39 6.52 2.02
N THR A 89 9.32 5.57 2.06
CA THR A 89 10.58 5.72 2.81
C THR A 89 11.43 6.86 2.26
N TYR A 90 11.41 7.11 0.95
CA TYR A 90 12.10 8.23 0.33
C TYR A 90 11.44 9.59 0.61
N LEU A 91 10.11 9.63 0.68
CA LEU A 91 9.33 10.84 0.97
C LEU A 91 9.22 11.17 2.47
N ALA A 92 9.59 10.23 3.33
CA ALA A 92 9.54 10.38 4.77
C ALA A 92 10.59 11.38 5.26
N PRO A 93 10.30 12.13 6.33
CA PRO A 93 11.25 13.08 6.88
C PRO A 93 12.30 12.37 7.79
N PRO A 94 13.46 13.01 8.04
CA PRO A 94 14.60 12.38 8.71
C PRO A 94 14.31 11.92 10.14
N GLU A 95 13.31 12.51 10.81
CA GLU A 95 12.91 12.12 12.16
C GLU A 95 12.33 10.69 12.22
N ILE A 96 11.78 10.19 11.11
CA ILE A 96 11.21 8.85 11.00
C ILE A 96 12.28 7.82 10.61
N ILE A 97 13.12 8.17 9.62
CA ILE A 97 14.01 7.22 8.95
C ILE A 97 15.25 6.92 9.81
N THR A 98 15.08 5.99 10.73
CA THR A 98 16.17 5.39 11.50
C THR A 98 16.45 3.96 11.02
N ARG A 99 17.66 3.44 11.30
CA ARG A 99 17.97 2.03 11.03
C ARG A 99 16.98 1.08 11.70
N LYS A 100 16.62 1.34 12.96
CA LYS A 100 15.62 0.54 13.70
C LYS A 100 14.26 0.54 12.99
N PHE A 101 13.82 1.70 12.51
CA PHE A 101 12.57 1.81 11.75
C PHE A 101 12.63 1.08 10.41
N CYS A 102 13.72 1.20 9.65
CA CYS A 102 13.92 0.50 8.38
C CYS A 102 13.92 -1.02 8.55
N GLU A 103 14.56 -1.54 9.61
CA GLU A 103 14.50 -2.96 9.95
C GLU A 103 13.09 -3.41 10.33
N PHE A 104 12.34 -2.56 11.05
CA PHE A 104 10.96 -2.87 11.47
C PHE A 104 10.00 -2.95 10.30
N ILE A 105 10.01 -1.96 9.39
CA ILE A 105 9.15 -1.97 8.19
C ILE A 105 9.54 -3.03 7.16
N ASN A 106 10.67 -3.73 7.38
CA ASN A 106 11.14 -4.86 6.59
C ASN A 106 10.85 -6.23 7.22
N THR A 107 9.98 -6.28 8.23
CA THR A 107 9.53 -7.54 8.83
C THR A 107 8.29 -8.10 8.15
N LYS A 108 8.12 -9.42 8.24
CA LYS A 108 6.95 -10.13 7.72
C LYS A 108 5.64 -9.62 8.31
N ILE A 109 5.65 -9.29 9.61
CA ILE A 109 4.47 -8.85 10.36
C ILE A 109 4.01 -7.48 9.87
N VAL A 110 4.94 -6.54 9.66
CA VAL A 110 4.59 -5.22 9.09
C VAL A 110 4.06 -5.35 7.67
N HIS A 111 4.66 -6.21 6.84
CA HIS A 111 4.15 -6.43 5.47
C HIS A 111 2.71 -6.97 5.46
N ARG A 112 2.42 -7.95 6.32
CA ARG A 112 1.06 -8.49 6.49
C ARG A 112 0.07 -7.43 6.97
N PHE A 113 0.48 -6.63 7.95
CA PHE A 113 -0.32 -5.51 8.45
C PHE A 113 -0.61 -4.49 7.34
N LEU A 114 0.40 -4.04 6.59
CA LEU A 114 0.21 -3.07 5.51
C LEU A 114 -0.72 -3.62 4.42
N LYS A 115 -0.60 -4.90 4.07
CA LYS A 115 -1.52 -5.54 3.12
C LYS A 115 -2.95 -5.58 3.65
N ALA A 116 -3.16 -6.01 4.89
CA ALA A 116 -4.48 -6.00 5.53
C ALA A 116 -5.07 -4.59 5.62
N LEU A 117 -4.22 -3.58 5.88
CA LEU A 117 -4.61 -2.18 5.96
C LEU A 117 -5.10 -1.66 4.61
N ILE A 118 -4.38 -1.94 3.52
CA ILE A 118 -4.80 -1.57 2.15
C ILE A 118 -6.12 -2.25 1.79
N ILE A 119 -6.27 -3.56 2.09
CA ILE A 119 -7.52 -4.30 1.83
C ILE A 119 -8.71 -3.70 2.61
N TYR A 120 -8.49 -3.32 3.88
CA TYR A 120 -9.50 -2.66 4.68
C TYR A 120 -9.91 -1.31 4.07
N PHE A 121 -8.92 -0.47 3.72
CA PHE A 121 -9.20 0.86 3.17
C PHE A 121 -9.84 0.82 1.79
N ASP A 122 -9.48 -0.17 0.95
CA ASP A 122 -10.15 -0.41 -0.34
C ASP A 122 -11.67 -0.58 -0.17
N TYR A 123 -12.11 -1.36 0.83
CA TYR A 123 -13.53 -1.55 1.10
C TYR A 123 -14.15 -0.34 1.83
N PHE A 124 -13.43 0.25 2.80
CA PHE A 124 -13.92 1.39 3.58
C PHE A 124 -14.21 2.62 2.70
N LEU A 125 -13.30 2.99 1.80
CA LEU A 125 -13.48 4.16 0.93
C LEU A 125 -14.70 3.99 0.01
N LYS A 126 -14.88 2.82 -0.60
CA LYS A 126 -16.08 2.50 -1.41
C LYS A 126 -17.36 2.63 -0.61
N LEU A 127 -17.35 2.16 0.64
CA LEU A 127 -18.53 2.26 1.51
C LEU A 127 -18.81 3.71 1.91
N VAL A 128 -17.78 4.52 2.18
CA VAL A 128 -17.95 5.96 2.46
C VAL A 128 -18.51 6.69 1.24
N GLU A 129 -18.00 6.41 0.04
CA GLU A 129 -18.50 6.98 -1.21
C GLU A 129 -19.99 6.69 -1.40
N ILE A 130 -20.42 5.44 -1.25
CA ILE A 130 -21.84 5.06 -1.29
C ILE A 130 -22.66 5.77 -0.21
N THR A 131 -22.08 5.98 0.98
CA THR A 131 -22.75 6.69 2.08
C THR A 131 -22.99 8.15 1.73
N ILE A 132 -21.99 8.81 1.13
CA ILE A 132 -22.07 10.22 0.71
C ILE A 132 -23.06 10.37 -0.45
N ILE A 133 -22.97 9.53 -1.49
CA ILE A 133 -23.91 9.54 -2.63
C ILE A 133 -25.35 9.42 -2.13
N ARG A 134 -25.62 8.48 -1.22
CA ARG A 134 -26.96 8.30 -0.64
C ARG A 134 -27.40 9.50 0.18
N ARG A 135 -26.50 10.14 0.93
CA ARG A 135 -26.83 11.35 1.70
C ARG A 135 -27.31 12.45 0.76
N ASP A 136 -26.63 12.64 -0.37
CA ASP A 136 -26.98 13.64 -1.36
C ASP A 136 -28.32 13.32 -2.05
N GLU A 137 -28.61 12.04 -2.31
CA GLU A 137 -29.92 11.58 -2.82
C GLU A 137 -31.09 11.86 -1.85
N ILE A 138 -30.84 11.82 -0.54
CA ILE A 138 -31.86 12.08 0.49
C ILE A 138 -32.06 13.58 0.72
N SER A 139 -30.98 14.36 0.63
CA SER A 139 -30.97 15.79 0.97
C SER A 139 -31.19 16.72 -0.23
N GLY A 140 -31.09 16.22 -1.47
CA GLY A 140 -31.30 17.01 -2.68
C GLY A 140 -32.78 17.21 -3.06
N ASP A 141 -33.01 18.01 -4.11
CA ASP A 141 -34.35 18.38 -4.62
C ASP A 141 -35.22 17.18 -5.07
N LYS A 142 -34.62 15.99 -5.21
CA LYS A 142 -35.28 14.71 -5.52
C LYS A 142 -35.26 13.74 -4.34
N ALA A 143 -35.41 14.26 -3.12
CA ALA A 143 -35.36 13.50 -1.87
C ALA A 143 -36.25 12.23 -1.95
N GLN A 144 -35.62 11.06 -1.91
CA GLN A 144 -36.33 9.78 -1.84
C GLN A 144 -36.47 9.32 -0.39
N LEU A 145 -37.67 8.87 -0.01
CA LEU A 145 -37.92 8.26 1.31
C LEU A 145 -37.16 6.94 1.42
N GLN A 146 -36.41 6.76 2.52
CA GLN A 146 -35.67 5.53 2.79
C GLN A 146 -36.63 4.36 3.06
N SER A 147 -36.56 3.31 2.24
CA SER A 147 -37.29 2.07 2.46
C SER A 147 -36.65 1.22 3.58
N ILE A 148 -37.41 0.26 4.12
CA ILE A 148 -36.90 -0.76 5.06
C ILE A 148 -35.69 -1.51 4.46
N GLU A 149 -35.73 -1.77 3.15
CA GLU A 149 -34.68 -2.44 2.38
C GLU A 149 -33.36 -1.65 2.42
N SER A 150 -33.42 -0.32 2.50
CA SER A 150 -32.23 0.52 2.65
C SER A 150 -31.53 0.33 4.00
N ASN A 151 -32.27 -0.05 5.06
CA ASN A 151 -31.72 -0.26 6.39
C ASN A 151 -31.12 -1.66 6.57
N GLU A 152 -31.76 -2.71 6.03
CA GLU A 152 -31.19 -4.07 5.99
C GLU A 152 -29.83 -4.07 5.27
N LEU A 153 -29.75 -3.37 4.14
CA LEU A 153 -28.53 -3.29 3.34
C LEU A 153 -27.38 -2.54 4.05
N LYS A 154 -27.70 -1.50 4.84
CA LYS A 154 -26.70 -0.83 5.72
C LYS A 154 -26.14 -1.78 6.78
N GLN A 155 -26.98 -2.66 7.35
CA GLN A 155 -26.52 -3.66 8.32
C GLN A 155 -25.56 -4.66 7.67
N VAL A 156 -25.88 -5.12 6.46
CA VAL A 156 -25.01 -6.02 5.70
C VAL A 156 -23.67 -5.37 5.39
N TYR A 157 -23.65 -4.11 4.94
CA TYR A 157 -22.40 -3.39 4.70
C TYR A 157 -21.56 -3.18 5.96
N SER A 158 -22.20 -2.83 7.08
CA SER A 158 -21.51 -2.69 8.37
C SER A 158 -20.90 -4.03 8.83
N ALA A 159 -21.64 -5.12 8.69
CA ALA A 159 -21.16 -6.46 9.00
C ALA A 159 -19.97 -6.88 8.10
N ASN A 160 -20.04 -6.62 6.80
CA ASN A 160 -18.94 -6.88 5.88
C ASN A 160 -17.71 -6.02 6.22
N LEU A 161 -17.88 -4.72 6.53
CA LEU A 161 -16.76 -3.87 6.97
C LEU A 161 -16.12 -4.37 8.28
N SER A 162 -16.90 -4.95 9.20
CA SER A 162 -16.38 -5.57 10.42
C SER A 162 -15.44 -6.75 10.10
N GLN A 163 -15.71 -7.54 9.06
CA GLN A 163 -14.83 -8.64 8.64
C GLN A 163 -13.44 -8.15 8.22
N TYR A 164 -13.39 -7.07 7.44
CA TYR A 164 -12.12 -6.44 7.07
C TYR A 164 -11.37 -5.87 8.28
N ARG A 165 -12.10 -5.28 9.24
CA ARG A 165 -11.49 -4.82 10.50
C ARG A 165 -10.98 -5.95 11.36
N LEU A 166 -11.65 -7.11 11.40
CA LEU A 166 -11.17 -8.27 12.14
C LEU A 166 -9.83 -8.78 11.61
N LEU A 167 -9.68 -8.83 10.27
CA LEU A 167 -8.40 -9.17 9.64
C LEU A 167 -7.30 -8.17 10.03
N LEU A 168 -7.59 -6.87 9.89
CA LEU A 168 -6.65 -5.81 10.24
C LEU A 168 -6.31 -5.80 11.75
N ALA A 169 -7.30 -6.01 12.61
CA ALA A 169 -7.14 -6.05 14.06
C ALA A 169 -6.24 -7.20 14.50
N ARG A 170 -6.37 -8.37 13.85
CA ARG A 170 -5.47 -9.50 14.09
C ARG A 170 -4.04 -9.15 13.72
N GLU A 171 -3.78 -8.60 12.54
CA GLU A 171 -2.42 -8.22 12.15
C GLU A 171 -1.84 -7.13 13.06
N TYR A 172 -2.68 -6.17 13.46
CA TYR A 172 -2.28 -5.13 14.39
C TYR A 172 -2.00 -5.68 15.79
N SER A 173 -2.72 -6.72 16.24
CA SER A 173 -2.46 -7.36 17.53
C SER A 173 -1.09 -8.05 17.57
N ASP A 174 -0.68 -8.70 16.47
CA ASP A 174 0.66 -9.31 16.34
C ASP A 174 1.76 -8.24 16.43
N LEU A 175 1.51 -7.02 15.90
CA LEU A 175 2.39 -5.87 16.10
C LEU A 175 2.41 -5.42 17.56
N VAL A 176 1.27 -5.04 18.15
CA VAL A 176 1.22 -4.47 19.51
C VAL A 176 1.79 -5.40 20.57
N LEU A 177 1.54 -6.72 20.45
CA LEU A 177 2.07 -7.74 21.36
C LEU A 177 3.57 -8.04 21.15
N GLY A 178 4.20 -7.49 20.11
CA GLY A 178 5.60 -7.73 19.81
C GLY A 178 5.87 -9.19 19.43
N MET A 179 5.04 -9.78 18.58
CA MET A 179 5.18 -11.19 18.19
C MET A 179 6.35 -11.39 17.21
N GLY A 180 6.97 -12.58 17.21
CA GLY A 180 7.96 -12.98 16.20
C GLY A 180 9.11 -11.98 15.99
N GLU A 181 9.35 -11.60 14.73
CA GLU A 181 10.43 -10.69 14.32
C GLU A 181 10.31 -9.28 14.92
N VAL A 182 9.09 -8.84 15.27
CA VAL A 182 8.91 -7.49 15.79
C VAL A 182 9.25 -7.37 17.27
N LYS A 183 9.39 -8.49 18.00
CA LYS A 183 9.69 -8.52 19.44
C LYS A 183 10.85 -7.62 19.84
N LYS A 184 11.91 -7.57 19.03
CA LYS A 184 13.11 -6.75 19.29
C LYS A 184 12.87 -5.24 19.25
N PHE A 185 11.76 -4.79 18.67
CA PHE A 185 11.41 -3.37 18.59
C PHE A 185 10.52 -2.91 19.75
N HIS A 186 9.89 -3.85 20.46
CA HIS A 186 9.01 -3.57 21.59
C HIS A 186 9.82 -3.52 22.89
N HIS A 187 9.62 -2.44 23.66
CA HIS A 187 10.26 -2.23 24.95
C HIS A 187 9.36 -2.59 26.14
N LEU A 188 8.29 -3.35 25.91
CA LEU A 188 7.45 -3.89 26.98
C LEU A 188 8.25 -4.91 27.79
N ALA A 189 8.65 -4.54 29.00
CA ALA A 189 9.14 -5.50 29.97
C ALA A 189 7.98 -6.42 30.42
N PRO A 190 8.01 -7.74 30.12
CA PRO A 190 6.87 -8.64 30.31
C PRO A 190 6.33 -8.71 31.75
N MET A 191 7.18 -8.39 32.73
CA MET A 191 6.86 -8.48 34.15
C MET A 191 6.17 -7.23 34.72
N ILE A 192 6.33 -6.07 34.09
CA ILE A 192 5.86 -4.78 34.64
C ILE A 192 4.88 -4.05 33.72
N ASN A 193 4.75 -4.45 32.44
CA ASN A 193 3.88 -3.78 31.45
C ASN A 193 4.13 -2.26 31.35
N ILE A 194 5.35 -1.80 31.67
CA ILE A 194 5.76 -0.41 31.53
C ILE A 194 6.56 -0.29 30.23
N SER A 195 6.04 0.51 29.30
CA SER A 195 6.72 0.90 28.07
C SER A 195 7.67 2.07 28.30
N TRP A 196 8.64 2.28 27.41
CA TRP A 196 9.37 3.55 27.36
C TRP A 196 8.45 4.56 26.65
N SER A 197 7.56 5.16 27.45
CA SER A 197 6.32 5.79 26.97
C SER A 197 6.52 6.83 25.87
N ILE A 198 7.60 7.63 25.91
CA ILE A 198 7.86 8.68 24.91
C ILE A 198 8.43 8.09 23.61
N THR A 199 9.42 7.20 23.70
CA THR A 199 10.08 6.62 22.51
C THR A 199 9.16 5.65 21.78
N ASP A 200 8.40 4.83 22.51
CA ASP A 200 7.43 3.91 21.92
C ASP A 200 6.27 4.67 21.28
N ARG A 201 5.82 5.78 21.90
CA ARG A 201 4.84 6.68 21.29
C ARG A 201 5.37 7.28 20.00
N ALA A 202 6.57 7.87 20.00
CA ALA A 202 7.14 8.47 18.80
C ALA A 202 7.31 7.44 17.66
N PHE A 203 7.75 6.22 18.00
CA PHE A 203 7.89 5.13 17.03
C PHE A 203 6.53 4.69 16.46
N HIS A 204 5.51 4.57 17.30
CA HIS A 204 4.15 4.23 16.88
C HIS A 204 3.51 5.33 16.01
N GLU A 205 3.67 6.59 16.39
CA GLU A 205 3.21 7.75 15.62
C GLU A 205 3.89 7.81 14.24
N ALA A 206 5.20 7.58 14.19
CA ALA A 206 5.96 7.50 12.94
C ALA A 206 5.46 6.34 12.06
N PHE A 207 5.17 5.18 12.66
CA PHE A 207 4.61 4.04 11.95
C PHE A 207 3.20 4.28 11.41
N LEU A 208 2.33 4.95 12.16
CA LEU A 208 1.00 5.33 11.68
C LEU A 208 1.10 6.35 10.54
N GLY A 209 1.99 7.35 10.65
CA GLY A 209 2.24 8.30 9.56
C GLY A 209 2.72 7.60 8.29
N PHE A 210 3.65 6.64 8.43
CA PHE A 210 4.15 5.82 7.33
C PHE A 210 3.03 5.00 6.69
N SER A 211 2.20 4.35 7.52
CA SER A 211 1.08 3.53 7.07
C SER A 211 0.02 4.34 6.33
N THR A 212 -0.27 5.58 6.77
CA THR A 212 -1.16 6.51 6.07
C THR A 212 -0.67 6.80 4.66
N GLN A 213 0.62 7.09 4.50
CA GLN A 213 1.22 7.34 3.19
C GLN A 213 1.18 6.10 2.29
N VAL A 214 1.48 4.91 2.83
CA VAL A 214 1.39 3.65 2.08
C VAL A 214 -0.02 3.43 1.54
N VAL A 215 -1.04 3.56 2.38
CA VAL A 215 -2.44 3.37 1.98
C VAL A 215 -2.85 4.42 0.95
N TRP A 216 -2.52 5.69 1.18
CA TRP A 216 -2.87 6.78 0.27
C TRP A 216 -2.27 6.55 -1.12
N ILE A 217 -0.99 6.20 -1.21
CA ILE A 217 -0.34 5.89 -2.49
C ILE A 217 -0.94 4.63 -3.11
N ALA A 218 -1.14 3.56 -2.32
CA ALA A 218 -1.72 2.31 -2.80
C ALA A 218 -3.12 2.52 -3.40
N LEU A 219 -3.93 3.42 -2.84
CA LEU A 219 -5.30 3.70 -3.27
C LEU A 219 -5.38 4.96 -4.13
N HIS A 220 -4.54 5.04 -5.15
CA HIS A 220 -4.58 6.06 -6.22
C HIS A 220 -4.36 7.52 -5.76
N ARG A 221 -3.78 7.73 -4.57
CA ARG A 221 -3.59 9.06 -3.97
C ARG A 221 -4.90 9.87 -3.85
N ARG A 222 -6.03 9.18 -3.63
CA ARG A 222 -7.34 9.80 -3.40
C ARG A 222 -7.65 9.94 -1.91
N ASP A 223 -8.46 10.94 -1.56
CA ASP A 223 -9.07 11.12 -0.23
C ASP A 223 -8.12 11.03 0.98
N PHE A 224 -6.94 11.65 0.89
CA PHE A 224 -5.94 11.65 1.96
C PHE A 224 -6.51 12.00 3.34
N HIS A 225 -7.35 13.04 3.41
CA HIS A 225 -7.94 13.47 4.68
C HIS A 225 -8.84 12.40 5.31
N LEU A 226 -9.62 11.68 4.50
CA LEU A 226 -10.48 10.59 4.96
C LEU A 226 -9.66 9.40 5.45
N ILE A 227 -8.60 9.04 4.73
CA ILE A 227 -7.67 7.97 5.14
C ILE A 227 -7.00 8.34 6.46
N ASN A 228 -6.46 9.56 6.58
CA ASN A 228 -5.81 10.04 7.79
C ASN A 228 -6.79 10.09 8.99
N MET A 229 -8.01 10.56 8.78
CA MET A 229 -9.07 10.58 9.80
C MET A 229 -9.40 9.16 10.28
N GLU A 230 -9.60 8.21 9.36
CA GLU A 230 -9.93 6.83 9.73
C GLU A 230 -8.75 6.09 10.38
N ILE A 231 -7.51 6.33 9.97
CA ILE A 231 -6.32 5.81 10.68
C ILE A 231 -6.27 6.36 12.10
N ASN A 232 -6.52 7.67 12.29
CA ASN A 232 -6.62 8.24 13.63
C ASN A 232 -7.70 7.52 14.44
N ARG A 233 -8.89 7.31 13.88
CA ARG A 233 -10.00 6.64 14.57
C ARG A 233 -9.72 5.15 14.88
N LEU A 234 -9.08 4.40 13.98
CA LEU A 234 -8.87 2.96 14.18
C LEU A 234 -7.83 2.67 15.26
N PHE A 235 -6.72 3.41 15.22
CA PHE A 235 -5.55 3.14 16.03
C PHE A 235 -5.47 3.99 17.29
N ARG A 236 -6.06 5.19 17.27
CA ARG A 236 -6.19 6.07 18.42
C ARG A 236 -7.64 6.03 18.89
N SER A 237 -7.85 6.12 20.20
CA SER A 237 -9.20 6.35 20.71
C SER A 237 -9.55 7.84 20.64
N GLU A 238 -10.81 8.20 20.82
CA GLU A 238 -11.24 9.61 20.91
C GLU A 238 -10.43 10.43 21.93
N HIS A 239 -9.94 9.79 23.01
CA HIS A 239 -9.12 10.47 24.03
C HIS A 239 -7.71 10.82 23.56
N PHE A 240 -7.22 10.15 22.51
CA PHE A 240 -5.86 10.31 21.98
C PHE A 240 -5.88 10.74 20.51
N SER A 241 -7.04 11.16 19.99
CA SER A 241 -7.14 11.61 18.60
C SER A 241 -6.33 12.88 18.41
N LEU A 242 -5.56 12.93 17.32
CA LEU A 242 -4.95 14.16 16.87
C LEU A 242 -6.07 15.07 16.33
N ALA A 243 -5.94 16.38 16.54
CA ALA A 243 -6.87 17.34 15.97
C ALA A 243 -6.81 17.25 14.44
N THR A 244 -7.89 16.79 13.82
CA THR A 244 -8.06 16.76 12.37
C THR A 244 -9.03 17.85 11.93
N HIS A 245 -8.79 18.44 10.77
CA HIS A 245 -9.83 19.19 10.08
C HIS A 245 -10.81 18.15 9.50
N ASP A 246 -11.92 17.96 10.18
CA ASP A 246 -12.94 17.01 9.78
C ASP A 246 -13.69 17.55 8.54
N ARG A 247 -13.15 17.23 7.36
CA ARG A 247 -13.83 17.49 6.08
C ARG A 247 -15.11 16.65 5.94
N PHE A 248 -15.17 15.53 6.66
CA PHE A 248 -16.28 14.59 6.64
C PHE A 248 -16.93 14.50 8.01
N ASN A 249 -18.11 15.09 8.14
CA ASN A 249 -18.95 14.95 9.33
C ASN A 249 -19.99 13.86 9.09
N PHE A 250 -19.81 12.70 9.73
CA PHE A 250 -20.78 11.62 9.71
C PHE A 250 -21.86 11.84 10.77
N THR A 251 -23.12 11.64 10.38
CA THR A 251 -24.23 11.55 11.33
C THR A 251 -24.02 10.36 12.25
N LYS A 252 -24.69 10.35 13.41
CA LYS A 252 -24.62 9.21 14.35
C LYS A 252 -24.99 7.87 13.71
N ALA A 253 -25.89 7.87 12.74
CA ALA A 253 -26.32 6.65 12.05
C ALA A 253 -25.23 6.13 11.09
N GLU A 254 -24.62 7.01 10.30
CA GLU A 254 -23.53 6.65 9.38
C GLU A 254 -22.27 6.24 10.17
N ALA A 255 -21.94 6.98 11.23
CA ALA A 255 -20.86 6.64 12.14
C ALA A 255 -21.08 5.24 12.75
N ARG A 256 -22.30 4.88 13.16
CA ARG A 256 -22.60 3.53 13.68
C ARG A 256 -22.38 2.45 12.62
N MET A 257 -22.75 2.71 11.37
CA MET A 257 -22.54 1.79 10.27
C MET A 257 -21.03 1.60 9.98
N LEU A 258 -20.27 2.69 9.88
CA LEU A 258 -18.85 2.68 9.54
C LEU A 258 -17.97 2.20 10.71
N TYR A 259 -18.25 2.64 11.94
CA TYR A 259 -17.41 2.39 13.11
C TYR A 259 -17.74 1.08 13.82
N GLY A 260 -18.78 0.37 13.39
CA GLY A 260 -19.12 -0.97 13.88
C GLY A 260 -19.71 -1.00 15.29
N LYS A 261 -20.24 -2.16 15.65
CA LYS A 261 -20.99 -2.40 16.88
C LYS A 261 -20.13 -2.54 18.14
N ASN A 262 -18.87 -2.95 17.97
CA ASN A 262 -17.96 -3.22 19.08
C ASN A 262 -17.30 -1.95 19.64
N TYR A 263 -17.41 -0.84 18.91
CA TYR A 263 -16.85 0.44 19.33
C TYR A 263 -17.54 0.93 20.61
N LYS A 264 -16.77 1.00 21.70
CA LYS A 264 -17.19 1.53 22.99
C LYS A 264 -16.18 2.56 23.49
N ARG A 265 -16.73 3.70 23.93
CA ARG A 265 -15.96 4.71 24.65
C ARG A 265 -15.95 4.37 26.13
N CYS A 266 -14.74 4.13 26.64
CA CYS A 266 -14.45 3.85 28.05
C CYS A 266 -13.65 5.02 28.65
N ASN A 267 -13.28 4.90 29.92
CA ASN A 267 -12.32 5.82 30.55
C ASN A 267 -10.96 5.71 29.84
N TYR A 268 -10.21 6.81 29.71
CA TYR A 268 -8.91 6.85 29.03
C TYR A 268 -7.92 5.79 29.53
N ARG A 269 -7.97 5.39 30.81
CA ARG A 269 -7.08 4.36 31.38
C ARG A 269 -7.39 2.93 30.90
N SER A 270 -8.65 2.64 30.61
CA SER A 270 -9.11 1.31 30.15
C SER A 270 -9.40 1.29 28.65
N GLN A 271 -9.10 2.38 27.95
CA GLN A 271 -9.44 2.54 26.56
C GLN A 271 -8.43 1.82 25.67
N CYS A 272 -8.85 0.73 25.04
CA CYS A 272 -8.16 0.14 23.90
C CYS A 272 -8.44 0.93 22.60
N SER A 273 -7.59 0.77 21.60
CA SER A 273 -7.85 1.29 20.26
C SER A 273 -9.14 0.66 19.69
N PRO A 274 -9.95 1.41 18.92
CA PRO A 274 -11.20 0.90 18.36
C PRO A 274 -11.02 -0.36 17.51
N LEU A 275 -9.88 -0.47 16.82
CA LEU A 275 -9.54 -1.66 16.07
C LEU A 275 -9.35 -2.90 16.97
N ILE A 276 -8.67 -2.78 18.12
CA ILE A 276 -8.47 -3.92 19.04
C ILE A 276 -9.78 -4.35 19.70
N GLN A 277 -10.73 -3.43 19.92
CA GLN A 277 -12.05 -3.76 20.47
C GLN A 277 -12.84 -4.73 19.57
N GLU A 278 -12.54 -4.79 18.27
CA GLU A 278 -13.17 -5.77 17.36
C GLU A 278 -12.86 -7.22 17.75
N LEU A 279 -11.74 -7.47 18.43
CA LEU A 279 -11.33 -8.81 18.86
C LEU A 279 -12.03 -9.28 20.15
N THR A 280 -12.72 -8.40 20.88
CA THR A 280 -13.34 -8.75 22.17
C THR A 280 -14.57 -9.64 22.03
N ASN A 281 -15.37 -9.45 20.97
CA ASN A 281 -16.62 -10.21 20.76
C ASN A 281 -16.77 -10.62 19.29
N VAL A 282 -15.90 -11.54 18.86
CA VAL A 282 -15.89 -12.06 17.49
C VAL A 282 -17.03 -13.07 17.32
N GLU A 283 -17.89 -12.81 16.34
CA GLU A 283 -18.98 -13.73 15.99
C GLU A 283 -18.42 -15.07 15.48
N LYS A 284 -19.05 -16.19 15.89
CA LYS A 284 -18.58 -17.55 15.57
C LYS A 284 -18.32 -17.79 14.08
N HIS A 285 -19.16 -17.24 13.20
CA HIS A 285 -19.02 -17.39 11.76
C HIS A 285 -17.89 -16.55 11.15
N ASN A 286 -17.39 -15.53 11.87
CA ASN A 286 -16.27 -14.68 11.47
C ASN A 286 -14.91 -15.18 12.01
N LEU A 287 -14.90 -16.16 12.92
CA LEU A 287 -13.66 -16.78 13.43
C LEU A 287 -12.67 -17.25 12.36
N PRO A 288 -13.10 -17.79 11.18
CA PRO A 288 -12.17 -18.20 10.14
C PRO A 288 -11.30 -17.06 9.60
N ILE A 289 -11.77 -15.81 9.66
CA ILE A 289 -11.02 -14.62 9.20
C ILE A 289 -9.71 -14.44 9.98
N LEU A 290 -9.71 -14.80 11.27
CA LEU A 290 -8.52 -14.71 12.12
C LEU A 290 -7.40 -15.67 11.67
N TRP A 291 -7.73 -16.69 10.87
CA TRP A 291 -6.79 -17.70 10.37
C TRP A 291 -6.31 -17.45 8.94
N ILE A 292 -6.89 -16.47 8.22
CA ILE A 292 -6.55 -16.16 6.83
C ILE A 292 -5.03 -15.98 6.63
N GLY A 293 -4.46 -16.67 5.63
CA GLY A 293 -3.03 -16.61 5.32
C GLY A 293 -2.09 -17.26 6.36
N LYS A 294 -2.64 -17.88 7.41
CA LYS A 294 -1.95 -18.91 8.22
C LYS A 294 -2.42 -20.30 7.79
N ARG A 295 -3.71 -20.45 7.47
CA ARG A 295 -4.35 -21.69 7.01
C ARG A 295 -5.31 -21.37 5.86
N LYS A 296 -5.44 -22.29 4.92
CA LYS A 296 -6.39 -22.12 3.79
C LYS A 296 -7.83 -22.23 4.30
N TYR A 297 -8.67 -21.27 3.99
CA TYR A 297 -10.09 -21.32 4.29
C TYR A 297 -10.74 -22.44 3.47
N LEU A 298 -11.42 -23.33 4.18
CA LEU A 298 -12.26 -24.38 3.60
C LEU A 298 -13.68 -24.17 4.09
N GLY A 299 -14.50 -23.53 3.28
CA GLY A 299 -15.88 -23.27 3.60
C GLY A 299 -16.61 -22.64 2.43
N ASN A 300 -17.89 -22.38 2.63
CA ASN A 300 -18.77 -21.93 1.56
C ASN A 300 -19.13 -20.43 1.67
N ASP A 301 -18.53 -19.70 2.63
CA ASP A 301 -18.73 -18.26 2.74
C ASP A 301 -17.86 -17.52 1.71
N VAL A 302 -18.50 -17.09 0.63
CA VAL A 302 -17.86 -16.37 -0.49
C VAL A 302 -17.11 -15.12 -0.01
N ARG A 303 -17.60 -14.45 1.05
CA ARG A 303 -16.99 -13.22 1.56
C ARG A 303 -15.63 -13.49 2.20
N ILE A 304 -15.54 -14.59 2.97
CA ILE A 304 -14.29 -15.00 3.60
C ILE A 304 -13.29 -15.44 2.51
N LEU A 305 -13.79 -16.13 1.47
CA LEU A 305 -12.99 -16.51 0.31
C LEU A 305 -12.44 -15.28 -0.43
N GLU A 306 -13.26 -14.26 -0.69
CA GLU A 306 -12.83 -13.00 -1.33
C GLU A 306 -11.74 -12.28 -0.51
N ILE A 307 -11.94 -12.16 0.81
CA ILE A 307 -10.95 -11.56 1.72
C ILE A 307 -9.66 -12.39 1.71
N GLU A 308 -9.78 -13.71 1.76
CA GLU A 308 -8.63 -14.62 1.72
C GLU A 308 -7.85 -14.47 0.40
N MET A 309 -8.53 -14.45 -0.74
CA MET A 309 -7.91 -14.29 -2.05
C MET A 309 -7.15 -12.97 -2.15
N LYS A 310 -7.78 -11.85 -1.76
CA LYS A 310 -7.12 -10.53 -1.69
C LYS A 310 -5.89 -10.55 -0.79
N TYR A 311 -5.94 -11.28 0.32
CA TYR A 311 -4.86 -11.33 1.29
C TYR A 311 -3.70 -12.27 0.88
N ILE A 312 -3.97 -13.40 0.24
CA ILE A 312 -2.93 -14.40 -0.10
C ILE A 312 -2.25 -14.09 -1.44
N ILE A 313 -3.02 -13.73 -2.47
CA ILE A 313 -2.52 -13.63 -3.85
C ILE A 313 -1.42 -12.57 -3.95
N ASN A 314 -0.33 -12.90 -4.66
CA ASN A 314 0.75 -11.93 -4.92
C ASN A 314 0.22 -10.79 -5.79
N ALA A 315 0.63 -9.55 -5.51
CA ALA A 315 0.22 -8.37 -6.26
C ALA A 315 0.42 -8.55 -7.78
N ALA A 316 1.53 -9.16 -8.20
CA ALA A 316 1.81 -9.46 -9.61
C ALA A 316 0.77 -10.36 -10.29
N GLN A 317 0.02 -11.15 -9.53
CA GLN A 317 -0.94 -12.14 -10.03
C GLN A 317 -2.40 -11.73 -9.81
N LEU A 318 -2.66 -10.54 -9.25
CA LEU A 318 -4.02 -10.07 -8.94
C LEU A 318 -4.91 -9.99 -10.19
N CYS A 319 -4.35 -9.52 -11.31
CA CYS A 319 -5.02 -9.44 -12.60
C CYS A 319 -5.55 -10.81 -13.09
N LEU A 320 -4.83 -11.91 -12.82
CA LEU A 320 -5.25 -13.25 -13.23
C LEU A 320 -6.47 -13.76 -12.44
N ALA A 321 -6.70 -13.20 -11.25
CA ALA A 321 -7.82 -13.56 -10.39
C ALA A 321 -9.01 -12.59 -10.52
N ASP A 322 -8.95 -11.63 -11.45
CA ASP A 322 -9.92 -10.53 -11.60
C ASP A 322 -10.14 -9.74 -10.29
N ILE A 323 -9.06 -9.52 -9.55
CA ILE A 323 -9.07 -8.76 -8.30
C ILE A 323 -8.25 -7.49 -8.50
N SER A 324 -8.85 -6.34 -8.23
CA SER A 324 -8.14 -5.05 -8.15
C SER A 324 -7.91 -4.66 -6.69
N LEU A 325 -6.71 -4.21 -6.35
CA LEU A 325 -6.40 -3.65 -5.03
C LEU A 325 -5.58 -2.36 -5.18
N GLY A 326 -6.30 -1.25 -5.40
CA GLY A 326 -5.64 0.02 -5.68
C GLY A 326 -4.74 -0.07 -6.92
N ILE A 327 -3.52 0.42 -6.83
CA ILE A 327 -2.51 0.36 -7.90
C ILE A 327 -1.67 -0.93 -7.89
N LEU A 328 -1.88 -1.82 -6.92
CA LEU A 328 -1.07 -3.04 -6.79
C LEU A 328 -1.35 -4.01 -7.95
N GLY A 329 -0.29 -4.50 -8.57
CA GLY A 329 -0.37 -5.37 -9.75
C GLY A 329 -0.57 -4.62 -11.07
N HIS A 330 -0.74 -3.29 -11.04
CA HIS A 330 -0.84 -2.50 -12.26
C HIS A 330 0.52 -2.41 -12.95
N PRO A 331 0.53 -2.26 -14.29
CA PRO A 331 1.76 -2.12 -15.03
C PRO A 331 2.46 -0.81 -14.69
N LYS A 332 3.73 -0.89 -14.29
CA LYS A 332 4.55 0.22 -13.81
C LYS A 332 4.77 1.29 -14.87
N TYR A 333 4.77 0.94 -16.15
CA TYR A 333 4.94 1.90 -17.26
C TYR A 333 3.80 2.92 -17.37
N LEU A 334 2.61 2.62 -16.83
CA LEU A 334 1.48 3.57 -16.78
C LEU A 334 1.62 4.64 -15.68
N TYR A 335 2.65 4.52 -14.84
CA TYR A 335 2.82 5.36 -13.66
C TYR A 335 4.12 6.17 -13.74
N ASN A 336 4.09 7.37 -13.18
CA ASN A 336 5.31 8.14 -12.98
C ASN A 336 6.06 7.68 -11.71
N THR A 337 7.21 8.29 -11.41
CA THR A 337 8.02 7.95 -10.23
C THR A 337 7.29 8.16 -8.91
N MET A 338 6.35 9.10 -8.86
CA MET A 338 5.49 9.33 -7.71
C MET A 338 4.34 8.32 -7.62
N LEU A 339 4.30 7.30 -8.48
CA LEU A 339 3.21 6.35 -8.62
C LEU A 339 1.85 7.04 -8.83
N LYS A 340 1.84 8.16 -9.57
CA LYS A 340 0.63 8.76 -10.12
C LYS A 340 0.37 8.18 -11.51
N LEU A 341 -0.89 7.81 -11.76
CA LEU A 341 -1.33 7.28 -13.04
C LEU A 341 -1.21 8.35 -14.13
N ASP A 342 -0.64 7.99 -15.27
CA ASP A 342 -0.62 8.84 -16.46
C ASP A 342 -1.78 8.50 -17.39
N TRP A 343 -2.77 9.40 -17.44
CA TRP A 343 -3.94 9.25 -18.29
C TRP A 343 -3.63 9.32 -19.79
N GLU A 344 -2.52 9.94 -20.21
CA GLU A 344 -2.08 9.91 -21.60
C GLU A 344 -1.65 8.48 -21.97
N ALA A 345 -0.77 7.89 -21.17
CA ALA A 345 -0.35 6.51 -21.34
C ALA A 345 -1.55 5.53 -21.34
N VAL A 346 -2.52 5.71 -20.43
CA VAL A 346 -3.74 4.88 -20.38
C VAL A 346 -4.53 4.98 -21.69
N ARG A 347 -4.72 6.19 -22.24
CA ARG A 347 -5.47 6.40 -23.49
C ARG A 347 -4.82 5.72 -24.69
N HIS A 348 -3.49 5.63 -24.72
CA HIS A 348 -2.76 4.96 -25.80
C HIS A 348 -2.84 3.43 -25.75
N HIS A 349 -3.20 2.82 -24.61
CA HIS A 349 -3.20 1.36 -24.43
C HIS A 349 -4.57 0.70 -24.67
N ASN A 350 -5.53 1.42 -25.30
CA ASN A 350 -6.83 0.90 -25.72
C ASN A 350 -7.63 0.17 -24.61
N PHE A 351 -7.47 0.58 -23.35
CA PHE A 351 -8.36 0.13 -22.28
C PHE A 351 -9.80 0.55 -22.60
N SER A 352 -10.75 -0.35 -22.40
CA SER A 352 -12.17 -0.11 -22.67
C SER A 352 -13.03 -0.68 -21.54
N GLU A 353 -14.30 -0.29 -21.48
CA GLU A 353 -15.27 -0.93 -20.58
C GLU A 353 -15.40 -2.44 -20.82
N THR A 354 -15.02 -2.95 -21.99
CA THR A 354 -15.00 -4.40 -22.25
C THR A 354 -13.66 -5.04 -21.86
N TYR A 355 -12.56 -4.30 -22.00
CA TYR A 355 -11.20 -4.78 -21.78
C TYR A 355 -10.46 -3.86 -20.81
N ASP A 356 -10.61 -4.16 -19.52
CA ASP A 356 -9.96 -3.45 -18.42
C ASP A 356 -9.46 -4.46 -17.36
N PRO A 357 -8.35 -5.17 -17.66
CA PRO A 357 -7.84 -6.24 -16.80
C PRO A 357 -7.32 -5.74 -15.43
N TYR A 358 -7.14 -4.43 -15.28
CA TYR A 358 -6.64 -3.77 -14.08
C TYR A 358 -7.69 -2.91 -13.38
N HIS A 359 -8.93 -2.87 -13.87
CA HIS A 359 -10.02 -2.04 -13.34
C HIS A 359 -9.67 -0.54 -13.24
N ILE A 360 -8.88 -0.03 -14.20
CA ILE A 360 -8.48 1.37 -14.28
C ILE A 360 -9.65 2.27 -14.73
N ILE A 361 -10.43 1.82 -15.71
CA ILE A 361 -11.59 2.53 -16.27
C ILE A 361 -12.87 2.16 -15.52
N LYS A 362 -13.14 0.86 -15.34
CA LYS A 362 -14.36 0.37 -14.70
C LYS A 362 -14.52 0.90 -13.27
N GLN A 363 -13.38 1.18 -12.62
CA GLN A 363 -13.23 1.46 -11.20
C GLN A 363 -13.81 0.34 -10.33
N PRO A 364 -13.17 0.02 -9.20
CA PRO A 364 -13.64 -1.08 -8.38
C PRO A 364 -14.93 -0.70 -7.67
N TYR A 365 -16.00 -1.47 -7.90
CA TYR A 365 -17.33 -1.23 -7.35
C TYR A 365 -17.61 -2.07 -6.09
N LEU A 366 -18.65 -1.68 -5.36
CA LEU A 366 -19.17 -2.47 -4.23
C LEU A 366 -20.34 -3.32 -4.72
N ASN A 367 -20.27 -4.64 -4.54
CA ASN A 367 -21.39 -5.52 -4.84
C ASN A 367 -22.57 -5.22 -3.92
N ILE A 368 -23.75 -5.01 -4.53
CA ILE A 368 -25.00 -4.87 -3.77
C ILE A 368 -25.34 -6.24 -3.17
N PRO A 369 -25.40 -6.36 -1.84
CA PRO A 369 -25.65 -7.64 -1.19
C PRO A 369 -27.06 -8.13 -1.47
N SER A 370 -27.22 -9.45 -1.56
CA SER A 370 -28.54 -10.06 -1.67
C SER A 370 -29.30 -9.99 -0.35
N ARG A 371 -30.62 -9.83 -0.42
CA ARG A 371 -31.51 -9.68 0.75
C ARG A 371 -31.37 -10.81 1.78
N ASN A 372 -31.17 -12.05 1.31
CA ASN A 372 -31.11 -13.23 2.15
C ASN A 372 -29.70 -13.50 2.70
N GLN A 373 -28.74 -12.60 2.53
CA GLN A 373 -27.34 -12.85 2.88
C GLN A 373 -27.18 -13.14 4.38
N GLU A 374 -27.94 -12.49 5.26
CA GLU A 374 -27.87 -12.74 6.70
C GLU A 374 -28.46 -14.09 7.12
N GLU A 375 -29.46 -14.59 6.40
CA GLU A 375 -30.01 -15.93 6.62
C GLU A 375 -29.04 -16.99 6.11
N LEU A 376 -28.46 -16.77 4.93
CA LEU A 376 -27.41 -17.62 4.35
C LEU A 376 -26.19 -17.73 5.28
N ARG A 377 -25.86 -16.67 6.04
CA ARG A 377 -24.77 -16.71 7.04
C ARG A 377 -24.92 -17.83 8.06
N LYS A 378 -26.15 -18.11 8.48
CA LYS A 378 -26.43 -19.16 9.47
C LYS A 378 -26.22 -20.56 8.89
N LEU A 379 -26.28 -20.69 7.57
CA LEU A 379 -26.14 -21.95 6.84
C LEU A 379 -24.70 -22.27 6.44
N TYR A 380 -23.78 -21.29 6.49
CA TYR A 380 -22.40 -21.51 6.11
C TYR A 380 -21.68 -22.47 7.05
N LYS A 381 -20.99 -23.44 6.44
CA LYS A 381 -20.15 -24.41 7.13
C LYS A 381 -18.68 -24.07 6.86
N THR A 382 -17.88 -24.15 7.91
CA THR A 382 -16.43 -24.09 7.83
C THR A 382 -15.86 -25.45 8.24
N TYR A 383 -14.92 -25.94 7.45
CA TYR A 383 -14.27 -27.23 7.62
C TYR A 383 -12.85 -27.04 8.15
N GLN A 384 -12.29 -28.10 8.75
CA GLN A 384 -10.93 -28.04 9.27
C GLN A 384 -9.91 -27.97 8.11
N PRO A 385 -8.97 -27.01 8.14
CA PRO A 385 -7.94 -26.89 7.13
C PRO A 385 -6.93 -28.03 7.23
N ARG A 386 -6.45 -28.51 6.09
CA ARG A 386 -5.41 -29.55 5.99
C ARG A 386 -4.00 -29.00 5.73
N TYR A 387 -3.91 -27.72 5.38
CA TYR A 387 -2.66 -27.09 4.92
C TYR A 387 -2.40 -25.79 5.66
N GLU A 388 -1.14 -25.60 6.04
CA GLU A 388 -0.61 -24.31 6.47
C GLU A 388 -0.12 -23.54 5.25
N LEU A 389 -0.35 -22.23 5.27
CA LEU A 389 0.01 -21.35 4.18
C LEU A 389 1.25 -20.53 4.55
N GLU A 390 2.23 -20.57 3.67
CA GLU A 390 3.35 -19.65 3.71
C GLU A 390 3.22 -18.61 2.59
N THR A 391 3.26 -17.35 2.99
CA THR A 391 3.24 -16.20 2.08
C THR A 391 4.67 -15.82 1.72
N THR A 392 4.99 -15.81 0.43
CA THR A 392 6.24 -15.31 -0.12
C THR A 392 6.20 -13.78 -0.12
N MET A 393 7.22 -13.14 0.46
CA MET A 393 7.36 -11.69 0.51
C MET A 393 8.78 -11.32 0.12
N GLU A 394 8.92 -10.23 -0.62
CA GLU A 394 10.21 -9.67 -0.98
C GLU A 394 10.66 -8.68 0.10
N TYR A 395 11.87 -8.90 0.61
CA TYR A 395 12.47 -8.08 1.64
C TYR A 395 13.61 -7.25 1.05
N TRP A 396 13.86 -6.10 1.65
CA TRP A 396 15.11 -5.40 1.39
C TRP A 396 16.27 -6.24 1.92
N THR A 397 17.34 -6.32 1.13
CA THR A 397 18.59 -6.90 1.59
C THR A 397 19.15 -6.08 2.76
N PRO A 398 20.00 -6.66 3.62
CA PRO A 398 20.64 -5.91 4.70
C PRO A 398 21.39 -4.65 4.21
N ASP A 399 21.93 -4.69 2.99
CA ASP A 399 22.59 -3.55 2.35
C ASP A 399 21.60 -2.45 2.00
N MET A 400 20.44 -2.81 1.45
CA MET A 400 19.38 -1.86 1.17
C MET A 400 18.82 -1.25 2.46
N VAL A 401 18.67 -2.02 3.54
CA VAL A 401 18.25 -1.47 4.84
C VAL A 401 19.26 -0.44 5.36
N ARG A 402 20.57 -0.71 5.24
CA ARG A 402 21.63 0.24 5.60
C ARG A 402 21.58 1.49 4.72
N LYS A 403 21.34 1.31 3.42
CA LYS A 403 21.21 2.42 2.46
C LYS A 403 20.01 3.31 2.80
N TRP A 404 18.84 2.72 3.06
CA TRP A 404 17.63 3.45 3.46
C TRP A 404 17.83 4.24 4.75
N SER A 405 18.55 3.70 5.74
CA SER A 405 18.85 4.44 6.97
C SER A 405 19.72 5.68 6.78
N LYS A 406 20.32 5.84 5.59
CA LYS A 406 21.17 6.96 5.19
C LYS A 406 20.57 7.74 4.01
N VAL A 407 19.28 7.58 3.73
CA VAL A 407 18.63 8.18 2.55
C VAL A 407 18.86 9.69 2.46
N HIS A 408 18.69 10.43 3.56
CA HIS A 408 18.86 11.88 3.57
C HIS A 408 20.31 12.30 3.31
N SER A 409 21.29 11.64 3.94
CA SER A 409 22.71 11.94 3.70
C SER A 409 23.14 11.60 2.27
N ILE A 410 22.56 10.55 1.68
CA ILE A 410 22.80 10.19 0.27
C ILE A 410 22.21 11.25 -0.66
N VAL A 411 20.98 11.69 -0.39
CA VAL A 411 20.31 12.74 -1.18
C VAL A 411 21.08 14.06 -1.08
N GLU A 412 21.54 14.44 0.11
CA GLU A 412 22.38 15.62 0.32
C GLU A 412 23.70 15.51 -0.46
N TYR A 413 24.39 14.37 -0.38
CA TYR A 413 25.62 14.11 -1.13
C TYR A 413 25.42 14.33 -2.63
N PHE A 414 24.38 13.77 -3.24
CA PHE A 414 24.09 13.96 -4.66
C PHE A 414 23.63 15.37 -5.03
N LYS A 415 23.12 16.16 -4.07
CA LYS A 415 22.78 17.56 -4.30
C LYS A 415 24.00 18.50 -4.27
N THR A 416 25.03 18.15 -3.50
CA THR A 416 26.20 19.04 -3.28
C THR A 416 27.45 18.62 -4.06
N GLU A 417 27.76 17.33 -4.13
CA GLU A 417 29.06 16.82 -4.60
C GLU A 417 28.97 15.62 -5.55
N GLY A 418 27.89 14.84 -5.46
CA GLY A 418 27.73 13.61 -6.21
C GLY A 418 27.40 13.86 -7.67
N ILE A 419 28.13 13.21 -8.57
CA ILE A 419 27.82 13.19 -10.00
C ILE A 419 26.69 12.18 -10.21
N LEU A 420 25.50 12.66 -10.55
CA LEU A 420 24.44 11.79 -11.07
C LEU A 420 24.90 11.22 -12.41
N THR A 421 24.83 9.89 -12.55
CA THR A 421 25.18 9.26 -13.82
C THR A 421 24.17 9.70 -14.88
N ASP A 422 24.59 10.55 -15.82
CA ASP A 422 23.79 10.88 -16.99
C ASP A 422 23.56 9.60 -17.81
N VAL A 423 22.45 9.52 -18.55
CA VAL A 423 22.18 8.42 -19.48
C VAL A 423 23.36 8.25 -20.43
N TRP A 424 24.00 9.35 -20.86
CA TRP A 424 25.22 9.29 -21.66
C TRP A 424 26.37 8.58 -20.93
N ILE A 425 26.66 8.97 -19.68
CA ILE A 425 27.72 8.36 -18.85
C ILE A 425 27.42 6.88 -18.57
N ARG A 426 26.15 6.55 -18.33
CA ARG A 426 25.70 5.17 -18.12
C ARG A 426 25.85 4.34 -19.39
N CYS A 427 25.44 4.87 -20.55
CA CYS A 427 25.59 4.19 -21.82
C CYS A 427 27.07 4.05 -22.22
N THR A 428 27.93 5.06 -22.01
CA THR A 428 29.38 4.90 -22.21
C THR A 428 29.95 3.85 -21.29
N ARG A 429 29.56 3.82 -20.01
CA ARG A 429 29.98 2.76 -19.08
C ARG A 429 29.47 1.39 -19.50
N GLU A 430 28.21 1.24 -19.90
CA GLU A 430 27.63 -0.02 -20.40
C GLU A 430 28.30 -0.50 -21.70
N VAL A 431 28.75 0.43 -22.56
CA VAL A 431 29.52 0.12 -23.78
C VAL A 431 30.97 -0.23 -23.46
N GLU A 432 31.58 0.42 -22.45
CA GLU A 432 32.93 0.15 -21.96
C GLU A 432 33.00 -1.11 -21.07
N ASP A 433 31.87 -1.52 -20.48
CA ASP A 433 31.78 -2.67 -19.59
C ASP A 433 31.78 -3.98 -20.41
N THR A 434 32.98 -4.48 -20.68
CA THR A 434 33.21 -5.78 -21.33
C THR A 434 32.94 -6.97 -20.40
N SER A 435 32.39 -6.76 -19.20
CA SER A 435 32.09 -7.84 -18.24
C SER A 435 30.87 -8.69 -18.62
N TYR A 436 30.25 -8.43 -19.78
CA TYR A 436 29.21 -9.28 -20.32
C TYR A 436 29.76 -10.68 -20.54
N ILE A 437 29.41 -11.58 -19.61
CA ILE A 437 29.69 -13.00 -19.72
C ILE A 437 29.07 -13.45 -21.04
N GLY A 438 29.91 -13.94 -21.96
CA GLY A 438 29.43 -14.39 -23.26
C GLY A 438 28.27 -15.37 -23.09
N VAL A 439 27.27 -15.31 -23.96
CA VAL A 439 26.08 -16.18 -23.90
C VAL A 439 26.47 -17.66 -23.74
N GLU A 440 27.61 -18.04 -24.31
CA GLU A 440 28.23 -19.36 -24.16
C GLU A 440 28.64 -19.70 -22.72
N GLU A 441 29.25 -18.78 -21.98
CA GLU A 441 29.61 -18.98 -20.56
C GLU A 441 28.38 -18.99 -19.66
N ILE A 442 27.37 -18.16 -19.93
CA ILE A 442 26.08 -18.21 -19.23
C ILE A 442 25.44 -19.59 -19.42
N MET A 443 25.42 -20.09 -20.66
CA MET A 443 24.87 -21.42 -20.96
C MET A 443 25.70 -22.55 -20.36
N LYS A 444 27.02 -22.41 -20.31
CA LYS A 444 27.90 -23.39 -19.65
C LYS A 444 27.63 -23.44 -18.15
N THR A 445 27.47 -22.28 -17.51
CA THR A 445 27.17 -22.16 -16.07
C THR A 445 25.79 -22.70 -15.73
N PHE A 446 24.78 -22.37 -16.55
CA PHE A 446 23.42 -22.90 -16.43
C PHE A 446 23.38 -24.43 -16.57
N ASN A 447 24.04 -24.98 -17.60
CA ASN A 447 24.10 -26.42 -17.81
C ASN A 447 24.84 -27.14 -16.66
N GLN A 448 25.93 -26.57 -16.14
CA GLN A 448 26.63 -27.11 -14.97
C GLN A 448 25.74 -27.10 -13.71
N GLN A 449 24.98 -26.03 -13.46
CA GLN A 449 24.03 -25.99 -12.34
C GLN A 449 22.89 -26.99 -12.51
N LYS A 450 22.34 -27.11 -13.72
CA LYS A 450 21.31 -28.11 -14.08
C LYS A 450 21.81 -29.53 -13.84
N GLU A 451 23.05 -29.84 -14.19
CA GLU A 451 23.66 -31.14 -13.90
C GLU A 451 23.87 -31.37 -12.40
N LYS A 452 24.35 -30.39 -11.65
CA LYS A 452 24.50 -30.48 -10.19
C LYS A 452 23.17 -30.76 -9.50
N LEU A 453 22.10 -30.10 -9.93
CA LEU A 453 20.74 -30.31 -9.41
C LEU A 453 20.19 -31.69 -9.80
N ARG A 454 20.47 -32.18 -11.02
CA ARG A 454 20.11 -33.54 -11.46
C ARG A 454 20.87 -34.62 -10.69
N LYS A 455 22.16 -34.40 -10.39
CA LYS A 455 22.99 -35.32 -9.58
C LYS A 455 22.55 -35.36 -8.12
N LYS A 456 22.09 -34.24 -7.54
CA LYS A 456 21.46 -34.21 -6.20
C LYS A 456 20.16 -35.03 -6.15
N LYS A 457 19.33 -35.00 -7.21
CA LYS A 457 18.11 -35.82 -7.30
C LYS A 457 18.36 -37.33 -7.42
N LYS A 458 19.53 -37.77 -7.88
CA LYS A 458 19.89 -39.20 -8.00
C LYS A 458 20.52 -39.79 -6.72
N LYS A 459 20.76 -38.97 -5.69
CA LYS A 459 21.35 -39.39 -4.41
C LYS A 459 20.31 -39.46 -3.26
N HIS A 460 19.02 -39.43 -3.60
CA HIS A 460 17.92 -39.73 -2.68
C HIS A 460 17.19 -40.98 -3.14
#